data_AF-A0A433VU33-F1
#
_entry.id   AF-A0A433VU33-F1
#
_cell.length_a   1.000
_cell.length_b   1.000
_cell.length_c   1.000
_cell.angle_alpha   90.00
_cell.angle_beta   90.00
_cell.angle_gamma   90.00
#
_symmetry.space_group_name_H-M   'P 1'
#
loop_
_entity.id
_entity.type
_entity.pdbx_description
1 polymer ?
#
loop_
_entity_poly.entity_id
_entity_poly.type
_entity_poly.pdbx_seq_one_letter_code
_entity_poly.pdbx_strand_id
1 'polypeptide(L)'
;MFTEPPNSESFDAIIQWAASFTSSNNIWNENRNNIRIQLVELFKNSWQELRKENNSNSSEIRKLQRHIRFALHRLSILGLGDILGSLMEILREAYWIIRDPINVLENLARQGYLAQIRSLLAYYQNLKQPVEYLKAVTIRAMRFLPNIDAQEWELIVEFATISDGSVSIPERLMSTESWLYLGHKYNDFKQSHHIEAVKKALRSEPSLPSRLEKNYLLILGQFEPSAVEEFSINVNDPMLVNARYLALQGNPSSIFDLPELKTLRENYYSGQSPTDSEEGSPY
;
A
#
# COMPACT_ATOMS: atom_id res chain seq x y z
N MET A 1 15.92 -0.95 35.57
CA MET A 1 16.65 0.27 35.17
C MET A 1 15.86 0.89 34.03
N PHE A 2 15.61 2.19 34.08
CA PHE A 2 14.56 2.86 33.29
C PHE A 2 14.70 2.62 31.79
N THR A 3 13.64 2.05 31.21
CA THR A 3 13.44 1.74 29.80
C THR A 3 12.98 2.98 29.02
N GLU A 4 13.56 4.14 29.29
CA GLU A 4 13.22 5.35 28.55
C GLU A 4 13.78 5.26 27.12
N PRO A 5 13.02 5.68 26.10
CA PRO A 5 13.52 5.74 24.73
C PRO A 5 14.86 6.50 24.68
N PRO A 6 15.81 6.10 23.83
CA PRO A 6 17.07 6.79 23.74
C PRO A 6 16.85 8.22 23.25
N ASN A 7 17.56 9.18 23.85
CA ASN A 7 17.57 10.57 23.37
C ASN A 7 18.28 10.73 22.00
N SER A 8 18.92 9.66 21.52
CA SER A 8 19.57 9.59 20.22
C SER A 8 18.77 8.69 19.28
N GLU A 9 18.53 9.18 18.07
CA GLU A 9 17.93 8.40 16.98
C GLU A 9 18.94 7.49 16.25
N SER A 10 20.17 7.35 16.78
CA SER A 10 21.16 6.44 16.18
C SER A 10 20.69 4.99 16.27
N PHE A 11 20.93 4.23 15.20
CA PHE A 11 20.54 2.83 15.11
C PHE A 11 21.08 2.00 16.29
N ASP A 12 22.35 2.19 16.66
CA ASP A 12 22.98 1.47 17.76
C ASP A 12 22.31 1.76 19.11
N ALA A 13 21.94 3.03 19.37
CA ALA A 13 21.25 3.41 20.59
C ALA A 13 19.83 2.80 20.65
N ILE A 14 19.12 2.79 19.52
CA ILE A 14 17.79 2.18 19.40
C ILE A 14 17.87 0.66 19.63
N ILE A 15 18.86 -0.02 19.05
CA ILE A 15 19.04 -1.47 19.21
C ILE A 15 19.43 -1.82 20.65
N GLN A 16 20.35 -1.08 21.27
CA GLN A 16 20.71 -1.28 22.68
C GLN A 16 19.52 -1.05 23.61
N TRP A 17 18.74 0.01 23.38
CA TRP A 17 17.52 0.27 24.12
C TRP A 17 16.52 -0.88 23.94
N ALA A 18 16.27 -1.32 22.71
CA ALA A 18 15.34 -2.42 22.42
C ALA A 18 15.76 -3.71 23.14
N ALA A 19 17.05 -4.06 23.11
CA ALA A 19 17.57 -5.23 23.83
C ALA A 19 17.39 -5.09 25.36
N SER A 20 17.67 -3.90 25.91
CA SER A 20 17.49 -3.61 27.34
C SER A 20 16.02 -3.65 27.77
N PHE A 21 15.13 -3.11 26.93
CA PHE A 21 13.69 -3.16 27.10
C PHE A 21 13.20 -4.61 27.11
N THR A 22 13.60 -5.40 26.13
CA THR A 22 13.23 -6.82 26.04
C THR A 22 13.74 -7.63 27.22
N SER A 23 14.99 -7.42 27.64
CA SER A 23 15.57 -8.10 28.80
C SER A 23 14.84 -7.73 30.11
N SER A 24 14.46 -6.46 30.25
CA SER A 24 13.74 -5.97 31.44
C SER A 24 12.27 -6.44 31.46
N ASN A 25 11.70 -6.78 30.31
CA ASN A 25 10.31 -7.20 30.13
C ASN A 25 10.23 -8.64 29.58
N ASN A 26 11.14 -9.52 30.01
CA ASN A 26 11.29 -10.86 29.45
C ASN A 26 9.99 -11.70 29.51
N ILE A 27 9.26 -11.70 30.63
CA ILE A 27 8.00 -12.45 30.80
C ILE A 27 6.95 -11.95 29.79
N TRP A 28 6.81 -10.63 29.63
CA TRP A 28 5.90 -10.07 28.64
C TRP A 28 6.30 -10.45 27.22
N ASN A 29 7.60 -10.40 26.92
CA ASN A 29 8.13 -10.77 25.61
C ASN A 29 7.93 -12.27 25.29
N GLU A 30 8.15 -13.15 26.27
CA GLU A 30 7.88 -14.59 26.17
C GLU A 30 6.39 -14.84 25.90
N ASN A 31 5.50 -14.23 26.67
CA ASN A 31 4.05 -14.36 26.45
C ASN A 31 3.63 -13.84 25.07
N ARG A 32 4.17 -12.70 24.64
CA ARG A 32 3.96 -12.16 23.29
C ARG A 32 4.42 -13.13 22.21
N ASN A 33 5.59 -13.75 22.38
CA ASN A 33 6.14 -14.72 21.44
C ASN A 33 5.32 -16.02 21.42
N ASN A 34 4.85 -16.50 22.57
CA ASN A 34 3.96 -17.67 22.64
C ASN A 34 2.65 -17.43 21.88
N ILE A 35 2.03 -16.25 22.05
CA ILE A 35 0.84 -15.86 21.28
C ILE A 35 1.15 -15.81 19.79
N ARG A 36 2.30 -15.23 19.40
CA ARG A 36 2.73 -15.20 18.00
C ARG A 36 2.84 -16.62 17.43
N ILE A 37 3.50 -17.55 18.13
CA ILE A 37 3.67 -18.94 17.68
C ILE A 37 2.31 -19.60 17.46
N GLN A 38 1.38 -19.48 18.40
CA GLN A 38 0.02 -20.01 18.27
C GLN A 38 -0.74 -19.43 17.07
N LEU A 39 -0.57 -18.14 16.79
CA LEU A 39 -1.16 -17.49 15.62
C LEU A 39 -0.54 -17.97 14.31
N VAL A 40 0.78 -18.17 14.27
CA VAL A 40 1.51 -18.73 13.12
C VAL A 40 1.00 -20.15 12.81
N GLU A 41 0.87 -20.99 13.85
CA GLU A 41 0.32 -22.34 13.73
C GLU A 41 -1.12 -22.32 13.22
N LEU A 42 -1.98 -21.49 13.82
CA LEU A 42 -3.36 -21.32 13.38
C LEU A 42 -3.43 -20.92 11.90
N PHE A 43 -2.61 -19.94 11.48
CA PHE A 43 -2.56 -19.48 10.10
C PHE A 43 -2.12 -20.59 9.14
N LYS A 44 -0.99 -21.24 9.41
CA LYS A 44 -0.41 -22.27 8.53
C LYS A 44 -1.29 -23.50 8.45
N ASN A 45 -1.80 -23.99 9.58
CA ASN A 45 -2.67 -25.16 9.60
C ASN A 45 -3.97 -24.87 8.84
N SER A 46 -4.58 -23.70 9.08
CA SER A 46 -5.79 -23.30 8.36
C SER A 46 -5.56 -23.17 6.85
N TRP A 47 -4.40 -22.65 6.42
CA TRP A 47 -4.06 -22.59 5.00
C TRP A 47 -3.82 -23.98 4.39
N GLN A 48 -3.09 -24.84 5.10
CA GLN A 48 -2.82 -26.20 4.63
C GLN A 48 -4.10 -27.05 4.52
N GLU A 49 -5.00 -26.94 5.49
CA GLU A 49 -6.30 -27.60 5.46
C GLU A 49 -7.16 -27.05 4.31
N LEU A 50 -7.21 -25.72 4.16
CA LEU A 50 -7.99 -25.09 3.09
C LEU A 50 -7.56 -25.54 1.69
N ARG A 51 -6.27 -25.79 1.47
CA ARG A 51 -5.75 -26.33 0.20
C ARG A 51 -6.11 -27.80 -0.05
N LYS A 52 -6.44 -28.56 0.99
CA LYS A 52 -6.83 -29.98 0.89
C LYS A 52 -8.35 -30.15 0.70
N GLU A 53 -9.13 -29.14 1.10
CA GLU A 53 -10.58 -29.16 0.93
C GLU A 53 -10.95 -29.09 -0.55
N ASN A 54 -11.69 -30.09 -1.03
CA ASN A 54 -12.44 -29.97 -2.27
C ASN A 54 -13.71 -29.16 -1.98
N ASN A 55 -14.20 -28.36 -2.93
CA ASN A 55 -15.30 -27.37 -2.78
C ASN A 55 -16.66 -27.90 -2.25
N SER A 56 -16.74 -29.11 -1.72
CA SER A 56 -17.96 -29.76 -1.20
C SER A 56 -18.38 -29.28 0.19
N ASN A 57 -17.50 -28.74 1.03
CA ASN A 57 -17.87 -28.26 2.38
C ASN A 57 -17.68 -26.74 2.57
N SER A 58 -18.66 -25.97 2.07
CA SER A 58 -18.69 -24.50 2.18
C SER A 58 -18.60 -23.97 3.63
N SER A 59 -19.04 -24.74 4.63
CA SER A 59 -19.00 -24.31 6.04
C SER A 59 -17.58 -24.34 6.61
N GLU A 60 -16.82 -25.40 6.32
CA GLU A 60 -15.44 -25.55 6.80
C GLU A 60 -14.51 -24.58 6.07
N ILE A 61 -14.68 -24.40 4.76
CA ILE A 61 -13.97 -23.39 3.96
C ILE A 61 -14.13 -21.99 4.60
N ARG A 62 -15.36 -21.60 4.95
CA ARG A 62 -15.63 -20.30 5.59
C ARG A 62 -14.98 -20.17 6.96
N LYS A 63 -14.93 -21.25 7.75
CA LYS A 63 -14.26 -21.29 9.05
C LYS A 63 -12.75 -21.13 8.91
N LEU A 64 -12.11 -21.89 8.02
CA LEU A 64 -10.68 -21.81 7.75
C LEU A 64 -10.27 -20.42 7.25
N GLN A 65 -11.01 -19.84 6.31
CA GLN A 65 -10.77 -18.46 5.86
C GLN A 65 -10.90 -17.44 7.01
N ARG A 66 -11.83 -17.65 7.95
CA ARG A 66 -11.98 -16.77 9.12
C ARG A 66 -10.77 -16.89 10.04
N HIS A 67 -10.25 -18.09 10.28
CA HIS A 67 -9.03 -18.31 11.06
C HIS A 67 -7.81 -17.67 10.41
N ILE A 68 -7.63 -17.82 9.10
CA ILE A 68 -6.56 -17.15 8.32
C ILE A 68 -6.65 -15.64 8.52
N ARG A 69 -7.82 -15.03 8.31
CA ARG A 69 -8.02 -13.57 8.47
C ARG A 69 -7.74 -13.12 9.90
N PHE A 70 -8.22 -13.86 10.89
CA PHE A 70 -8.01 -13.55 12.31
C PHE A 70 -6.52 -13.56 12.67
N ALA A 71 -5.81 -14.64 12.31
CA ALA A 71 -4.39 -14.78 12.58
C ALA A 71 -3.58 -13.71 11.85
N LEU A 72 -3.87 -13.47 10.57
CA LEU A 72 -3.21 -12.47 9.76
C LEU A 72 -3.30 -11.07 10.36
N HIS A 73 -4.50 -10.64 10.78
CA HIS A 73 -4.70 -9.32 11.38
C HIS A 73 -3.85 -9.12 12.65
N ARG A 74 -3.69 -10.16 13.47
CA ARG A 74 -2.82 -10.10 14.67
C ARG A 74 -1.33 -10.15 14.32
N LEU A 75 -0.96 -10.99 13.34
CA LEU A 75 0.43 -11.11 12.87
C LEU A 75 0.92 -9.87 12.12
N SER A 76 0.03 -9.08 11.51
CA SER A 76 0.38 -7.76 10.97
C SER A 76 1.05 -6.85 12.01
N ILE A 77 0.72 -7.02 13.29
CA ILE A 77 1.31 -6.28 14.42
C ILE A 77 2.48 -7.05 15.04
N LEU A 78 2.36 -8.37 15.18
CA LEU A 78 3.32 -9.20 15.91
C LEU A 78 4.53 -9.66 15.07
N GLY A 79 4.44 -9.55 13.75
CA GLY A 79 5.47 -9.91 12.78
C GLY A 79 4.99 -10.99 11.80
N LEU A 80 5.19 -10.76 10.51
CA LEU A 80 4.73 -11.63 9.42
C LEU A 80 5.78 -12.67 8.98
N GLY A 81 7.01 -12.59 9.50
CA GLY A 81 8.16 -13.35 8.98
C GLY A 81 7.91 -14.86 8.90
N ASP A 82 7.33 -15.46 9.93
CA ASP A 82 7.14 -16.91 9.97
C ASP A 82 6.05 -17.40 9.00
N ILE A 83 5.13 -16.53 8.57
CA ILE A 83 4.05 -16.86 7.64
C ILE A 83 4.29 -16.33 6.23
N LEU A 84 5.43 -15.71 5.97
CA LEU A 84 5.67 -14.94 4.75
C LEU A 84 5.47 -15.79 3.48
N GLY A 85 5.99 -17.01 3.43
CA GLY A 85 5.81 -17.91 2.28
C GLY A 85 4.34 -18.18 1.97
N SER A 86 3.57 -18.64 2.97
CA SER A 86 2.15 -18.93 2.83
C SER A 86 1.31 -17.67 2.57
N LEU A 87 1.69 -16.52 3.13
CA LEU A 87 1.02 -15.25 2.86
C LEU A 87 1.20 -14.83 1.40
N MET A 88 2.40 -15.01 0.86
CA MET A 88 2.71 -14.68 -0.54
C MET A 88 1.98 -15.60 -1.51
N GLU A 89 1.83 -16.90 -1.18
CA GLU A 89 0.96 -17.81 -1.93
C GLU A 89 -0.49 -17.30 -1.95
N ILE A 90 -1.06 -16.97 -0.77
CA ILE A 90 -2.44 -16.47 -0.67
C ILE A 90 -2.61 -15.19 -1.48
N LEU A 91 -1.71 -14.21 -1.38
CA LEU A 91 -1.80 -12.96 -2.12
C LEU A 91 -1.75 -13.16 -3.64
N ARG A 92 -1.03 -14.18 -4.13
CA ARG A 92 -0.93 -14.46 -5.57
C ARG A 92 -2.10 -15.27 -6.12
N GLU A 93 -2.54 -16.27 -5.37
CA GLU A 93 -3.41 -17.34 -5.89
C GLU A 93 -4.81 -17.34 -5.27
N ALA A 94 -4.97 -16.76 -4.07
CA ALA A 94 -6.21 -16.82 -3.32
C ALA A 94 -6.51 -15.49 -2.59
N TYR A 95 -6.23 -14.36 -3.25
CA TYR A 95 -6.22 -13.03 -2.64
C TYR A 95 -7.59 -12.66 -2.04
N TRP A 96 -8.69 -13.18 -2.59
CA TRP A 96 -10.06 -12.96 -2.09
C TRP A 96 -10.27 -13.46 -0.66
N ILE A 97 -9.40 -14.36 -0.16
CA ILE A 97 -9.39 -14.74 1.26
C ILE A 97 -9.10 -13.51 2.14
N ILE A 98 -8.30 -12.56 1.66
CA ILE A 98 -7.91 -11.36 2.40
C ILE A 98 -8.92 -10.25 2.11
N ARG A 99 -9.76 -9.91 3.09
CA ARG A 99 -10.79 -8.85 2.92
C ARG A 99 -10.22 -7.44 2.87
N ASP A 100 -9.02 -7.25 3.43
CA ASP A 100 -8.32 -5.96 3.51
C ASP A 100 -6.85 -6.14 3.12
N PRO A 101 -6.56 -6.26 1.81
CA PRO A 101 -5.21 -6.47 1.31
C PRO A 101 -4.31 -5.24 1.54
N ILE A 102 -4.88 -4.04 1.69
CA ILE A 102 -4.14 -2.81 1.95
C ILE A 102 -3.42 -2.92 3.29
N ASN A 103 -4.15 -3.20 4.37
CA ASN A 103 -3.55 -3.34 5.68
C ASN A 103 -2.44 -4.40 5.68
N VAL A 104 -2.60 -5.49 4.92
CA VAL A 104 -1.58 -6.54 4.82
C VAL A 104 -0.33 -6.05 4.09
N LEU A 105 -0.49 -5.42 2.92
CA LEU A 105 0.63 -4.94 2.10
C LEU A 105 1.37 -3.78 2.77
N GLU A 106 0.65 -2.84 3.40
CA GLU A 106 1.26 -1.77 4.16
C GLU A 106 2.07 -2.32 5.35
N ASN A 107 1.57 -3.33 6.07
CA ASN A 107 2.32 -3.94 7.16
C ASN A 107 3.52 -4.78 6.68
N LEU A 108 3.44 -5.40 5.50
CA LEU A 108 4.62 -6.00 4.86
C LEU A 108 5.69 -4.95 4.58
N ALA A 109 5.29 -3.81 4.01
CA ALA A 109 6.21 -2.72 3.73
C ALA A 109 6.81 -2.12 5.00
N ARG A 110 6.00 -1.81 6.03
CA ARG A 110 6.49 -1.31 7.34
C ARG A 110 7.52 -2.21 7.99
N GLN A 111 7.38 -3.53 7.81
CA GLN A 111 8.31 -4.52 8.32
C GLN A 111 9.56 -4.73 7.43
N GLY A 112 9.69 -3.99 6.32
CA GLY A 112 10.88 -3.99 5.47
C GLY A 112 10.92 -5.08 4.40
N TYR A 113 9.79 -5.73 4.08
CA TYR A 113 9.72 -6.81 3.09
C TYR A 113 9.68 -6.29 1.64
N LEU A 114 10.67 -5.48 1.24
CA LEU A 114 10.75 -4.86 -0.08
C LEU A 114 10.73 -5.89 -1.23
N ALA A 115 11.53 -6.96 -1.10
CA ALA A 115 11.61 -8.01 -2.11
C ALA A 115 10.24 -8.66 -2.39
N GLN A 116 9.42 -8.82 -1.35
CA GLN A 116 8.08 -9.38 -1.46
C GLN A 116 7.12 -8.39 -2.14
N ILE A 117 7.18 -7.11 -1.78
CA ILE A 117 6.39 -6.06 -2.46
C ILE A 117 6.73 -5.99 -3.95
N ARG A 118 8.02 -5.94 -4.31
CA ARG A 118 8.46 -5.96 -5.73
C ARG A 118 8.00 -7.23 -6.44
N SER A 119 8.13 -8.38 -5.79
CA SER A 119 7.71 -9.66 -6.38
C SER A 119 6.20 -9.74 -6.61
N LEU A 120 5.38 -9.21 -5.71
CA LEU A 120 3.92 -9.14 -5.91
C LEU A 120 3.55 -8.20 -7.04
N LEU A 121 4.17 -7.03 -7.09
CA LEU A 121 3.90 -6.07 -8.15
C LEU A 121 4.23 -6.67 -9.53
N ALA A 122 5.42 -7.26 -9.67
CA ALA A 122 5.83 -7.94 -10.90
C ALA A 122 4.88 -9.09 -11.25
N TYR A 123 4.42 -9.86 -10.26
CA TYR A 123 3.44 -10.92 -10.50
C TYR A 123 2.12 -10.34 -11.05
N TYR A 124 1.55 -9.33 -10.40
CA TYR A 124 0.29 -8.73 -10.82
C TYR A 124 0.38 -8.03 -12.18
N GLN A 125 1.52 -7.40 -12.52
CA GLN A 125 1.75 -6.81 -13.84
C GLN A 125 1.67 -7.84 -14.97
N ASN A 126 2.09 -9.08 -14.71
CA ASN A 126 2.13 -10.17 -15.69
C ASN A 126 0.84 -11.01 -15.74
N LEU A 127 -0.16 -10.71 -14.92
CA LEU A 127 -1.44 -11.42 -14.96
C LEU A 127 -2.25 -11.02 -16.19
N LYS A 128 -2.86 -12.04 -16.84
CA LYS A 128 -3.80 -11.83 -17.94
C LYS A 128 -5.11 -11.18 -17.48
N GLN A 129 -5.54 -11.47 -16.26
CA GLN A 129 -6.75 -10.88 -15.69
C GLN A 129 -6.41 -9.52 -15.03
N PRO A 130 -7.28 -8.51 -15.20
CA PRO A 130 -7.06 -7.21 -14.58
C PRO A 130 -7.23 -7.31 -13.06
N VAL A 131 -6.14 -7.07 -12.33
CA VAL A 131 -6.11 -6.96 -10.85
C VAL A 131 -5.70 -5.55 -10.44
N GLU A 132 -6.32 -4.54 -11.06
CA GLU A 132 -5.95 -3.12 -10.95
C GLU A 132 -5.85 -2.65 -9.49
N TYR A 133 -6.81 -3.04 -8.65
CA TYR A 133 -6.79 -2.71 -7.24
C TYR A 133 -5.55 -3.26 -6.53
N LEU A 134 -5.22 -4.55 -6.73
CA LEU A 134 -4.05 -5.17 -6.10
C LEU A 134 -2.75 -4.53 -6.55
N LYS A 135 -2.62 -4.18 -7.84
CA LYS A 135 -1.47 -3.41 -8.34
C LYS A 135 -1.37 -2.07 -7.63
N ALA A 136 -2.47 -1.31 -7.61
CA ALA A 136 -2.54 0.02 -7.01
C ALA A 136 -2.16 0.01 -5.53
N VAL A 137 -2.71 -0.93 -4.75
CA VAL A 137 -2.40 -1.02 -3.31
C VAL A 137 -1.01 -1.56 -3.01
N THR A 138 -0.43 -2.35 -3.93
CA THR A 138 0.97 -2.80 -3.84
C THR A 138 1.94 -1.65 -4.08
N ILE A 139 1.67 -0.77 -5.04
CA ILE A 139 2.43 0.47 -5.24
C ILE A 139 2.29 1.38 -4.02
N ARG A 140 1.05 1.59 -3.54
CA ARG A 140 0.78 2.39 -2.33
C ARG A 140 1.62 1.95 -1.14
N ALA A 141 1.76 0.64 -0.95
CA ALA A 141 2.50 0.09 0.17
C ALA A 141 3.97 0.53 0.19
N MET A 142 4.58 0.81 -0.97
CA MET A 142 5.98 1.25 -1.06
C MET A 142 6.27 2.50 -0.23
N ARG A 143 5.28 3.39 -0.02
CA ARG A 143 5.45 4.59 0.81
C ARG A 143 5.73 4.29 2.29
N PHE A 144 5.43 3.08 2.75
CA PHE A 144 5.65 2.63 4.12
C PHE A 144 6.93 1.82 4.31
N LEU A 145 7.72 1.63 3.24
CA LEU A 145 9.03 1.00 3.38
C LEU A 145 9.93 1.89 4.24
N PRO A 146 10.76 1.32 5.14
CA PRO A 146 11.66 2.09 5.99
C PRO A 146 12.55 3.03 5.17
N ASN A 147 13.10 2.50 4.08
CA ASN A 147 13.87 3.22 3.08
C ASN A 147 13.47 2.74 1.67
N ILE A 148 13.55 3.65 0.71
CA ILE A 148 13.45 3.35 -0.72
C ILE A 148 14.70 3.88 -1.43
N ASP A 149 15.12 3.20 -2.49
CA ASP A 149 16.20 3.67 -3.34
C ASP A 149 15.66 4.39 -4.59
N ALA A 150 16.57 4.82 -5.47
CA ALA A 150 16.21 5.48 -6.72
C ALA A 150 15.34 4.58 -7.62
N GLN A 151 15.53 3.26 -7.59
CA GLN A 151 14.75 2.34 -8.42
C GLN A 151 13.29 2.26 -7.95
N GLU A 152 13.01 2.20 -6.64
CA GLU A 152 11.63 2.34 -6.15
C GLU A 152 11.02 3.68 -6.53
N TRP A 153 11.81 4.76 -6.39
CA TRP A 153 11.34 6.10 -6.70
C TRP A 153 10.92 6.22 -8.18
N GLU A 154 11.78 5.78 -9.10
CA GLU A 154 11.47 5.78 -10.54
C GLU A 154 10.21 4.97 -10.84
N LEU A 155 10.03 3.81 -10.19
CA LEU A 155 8.85 2.98 -10.38
C LEU A 155 7.57 3.69 -9.91
N ILE A 156 7.60 4.43 -8.79
CA ILE A 156 6.48 5.25 -8.33
C ILE A 156 6.18 6.37 -9.35
N VAL A 157 7.21 7.03 -9.87
CA VAL A 157 7.06 8.11 -10.88
C VAL A 157 6.48 7.57 -12.18
N GLU A 158 6.95 6.42 -12.64
CA GLU A 158 6.51 5.75 -13.86
C GLU A 158 5.02 5.43 -13.77
N PHE A 159 4.59 4.70 -12.74
CA PHE A 159 3.17 4.40 -12.54
C PHE A 159 2.32 5.66 -12.30
N ALA A 160 2.90 6.73 -11.77
CA ALA A 160 2.18 7.98 -11.59
C ALA A 160 1.91 8.71 -12.91
N THR A 161 2.76 8.57 -13.94
CA THR A 161 2.78 9.48 -15.10
C THR A 161 2.56 8.81 -16.45
N ILE A 162 2.67 7.47 -16.55
CA ILE A 162 2.34 6.75 -17.77
C ILE A 162 0.89 7.01 -18.20
N SER A 163 0.70 7.35 -19.48
CA SER A 163 -0.60 7.71 -20.07
C SER A 163 -0.95 6.89 -21.32
N ASP A 164 -0.23 5.81 -21.62
CA ASP A 164 -0.42 4.97 -22.81
C ASP A 164 -1.51 3.90 -22.65
N GLY A 165 -2.19 3.88 -21.51
CA GLY A 165 -3.23 2.90 -21.17
C GLY A 165 -2.71 1.63 -20.51
N SER A 166 -1.39 1.45 -20.36
CA SER A 166 -0.83 0.30 -19.63
C SER A 166 -1.01 0.37 -18.11
N VAL A 167 -1.26 1.56 -17.58
CA VAL A 167 -1.51 1.81 -16.15
C VAL A 167 -2.92 2.36 -15.93
N SER A 168 -3.68 1.69 -15.08
CA SER A 168 -5.07 2.08 -14.77
C SER A 168 -5.15 3.39 -13.96
N ILE A 169 -6.36 3.93 -13.84
CA ILE A 169 -6.61 5.13 -13.01
C ILE A 169 -6.32 4.86 -11.51
N PRO A 170 -6.77 3.73 -10.90
CA PRO A 170 -6.42 3.41 -9.52
C PRO A 170 -4.92 3.35 -9.26
N GLU A 171 -4.16 2.75 -10.18
CA GLU A 171 -2.70 2.66 -10.09
C GLU A 171 -2.06 4.05 -10.11
N ARG A 172 -2.45 4.93 -11.04
CA ARG A 172 -1.96 6.32 -11.08
C ARG A 172 -2.31 7.11 -9.82
N LEU A 173 -3.53 6.95 -9.30
CA LEU A 173 -3.95 7.61 -8.05
C LEU A 173 -3.08 7.19 -6.87
N MET A 174 -2.89 5.89 -6.67
CA MET A 174 -2.08 5.38 -5.56
C MET A 174 -0.60 5.73 -5.68
N SER A 175 -0.08 5.77 -6.91
CA SER A 175 1.31 6.14 -7.19
C SER A 175 1.55 7.62 -6.93
N THR A 176 0.65 8.50 -7.39
CA THR A 176 0.75 9.94 -7.11
C THR A 176 0.58 10.27 -5.63
N GLU A 177 -0.29 9.55 -4.90
CA GLU A 177 -0.38 9.68 -3.43
C GLU A 177 0.91 9.21 -2.72
N SER A 178 1.54 8.14 -3.23
CA SER A 178 2.80 7.64 -2.69
C SER A 178 3.94 8.64 -2.94
N TRP A 179 4.01 9.21 -4.14
CA TRP A 179 4.96 10.25 -4.49
C TRP A 179 4.82 11.44 -3.55
N LEU A 180 3.62 12.01 -3.43
CA LEU A 180 3.41 13.18 -2.58
C LEU A 180 3.78 12.92 -1.11
N TYR A 181 3.43 11.73 -0.59
CA TYR A 181 3.81 11.32 0.76
C TYR A 181 5.34 11.27 0.94
N LEU A 182 6.05 10.69 -0.03
CA LEU A 182 7.50 10.48 0.03
C LEU A 182 8.31 11.72 -0.39
N GLY A 183 7.72 12.65 -1.12
CA GLY A 183 8.45 13.70 -1.83
C GLY A 183 9.23 14.65 -0.92
N HIS A 184 8.80 14.82 0.33
CA HIS A 184 9.53 15.64 1.30
C HIS A 184 10.80 14.92 1.80
N LYS A 185 10.76 13.58 1.91
CA LYS A 185 11.85 12.74 2.40
C LYS A 185 12.88 12.41 1.32
N TYR A 186 12.44 12.28 0.06
CA TYR A 186 13.27 11.82 -1.05
C TYR A 186 13.38 12.85 -2.18
N ASN A 187 13.38 14.14 -1.83
CA ASN A 187 13.52 15.23 -2.79
C ASN A 187 14.81 15.13 -3.64
N ASP A 188 15.86 14.50 -3.09
CA ASP A 188 17.14 14.29 -3.80
C ASP A 188 17.04 13.33 -4.99
N PHE A 189 15.99 12.50 -5.07
CA PHE A 189 15.73 11.66 -6.23
C PHE A 189 14.99 12.38 -7.36
N LYS A 190 14.53 13.63 -7.14
CA LYS A 190 13.85 14.42 -8.16
C LYS A 190 14.76 14.65 -9.36
N GLN A 191 14.25 14.38 -10.56
CA GLN A 191 14.87 14.74 -11.83
C GLN A 191 13.94 15.62 -12.66
N SER A 192 14.50 16.45 -13.54
CA SER A 192 13.71 17.34 -14.40
C SER A 192 12.68 16.59 -15.25
N HIS A 193 13.03 15.38 -15.71
CA HIS A 193 12.14 14.57 -16.53
C HIS A 193 10.90 14.06 -15.76
N HIS A 194 10.99 13.92 -14.43
CA HIS A 194 9.85 13.58 -13.56
C HIS A 194 8.77 14.67 -13.62
N ILE A 195 9.19 15.93 -13.56
CA ILE A 195 8.27 17.07 -13.58
C ILE A 195 7.65 17.25 -14.98
N GLU A 196 8.45 17.10 -16.03
CA GLU A 196 7.92 17.12 -17.40
C GLU A 196 6.93 15.98 -17.66
N ALA A 197 7.13 14.80 -17.07
CA ALA A 197 6.18 13.70 -17.14
C ALA A 197 4.83 14.05 -16.47
N VAL A 198 4.86 14.74 -15.32
CA VAL A 198 3.65 15.24 -14.66
C VAL A 198 2.93 16.29 -15.51
N LYS A 199 3.67 17.27 -16.06
CA LYS A 199 3.10 18.28 -16.98
C LYS A 199 2.45 17.62 -18.19
N LYS A 200 3.09 16.61 -18.78
CA LYS A 200 2.56 15.84 -19.91
C LYS A 200 1.29 15.08 -19.50
N ALA A 201 1.27 14.44 -18.33
CA ALA A 201 0.11 13.72 -17.83
C ALA A 201 -1.09 14.67 -17.60
N LEU A 202 -0.87 15.86 -17.03
CA LEU A 202 -1.91 16.88 -16.87
C LEU A 202 -2.51 17.39 -18.18
N ARG A 203 -1.74 17.41 -19.26
CA ARG A 203 -2.20 17.80 -20.60
C ARG A 203 -2.86 16.66 -21.38
N SER A 204 -2.93 15.45 -20.81
CA SER A 204 -3.43 14.27 -21.52
C SER A 204 -4.94 14.33 -21.77
N GLU A 205 -5.38 13.78 -22.90
CA GLU A 205 -6.79 13.59 -23.25
C GLU A 205 -7.16 12.10 -23.23
N PRO A 206 -8.38 11.72 -22.79
CA PRO A 206 -9.46 12.57 -22.27
C PRO A 206 -9.14 13.16 -20.89
N SER A 207 -9.91 14.17 -20.47
CA SER A 207 -9.67 14.88 -19.22
C SER A 207 -9.60 13.93 -18.03
N LEU A 208 -8.59 14.14 -17.18
CA LEU A 208 -8.34 13.33 -16.01
C LEU A 208 -9.50 13.42 -15.01
N PRO A 209 -9.74 12.39 -14.19
CA PRO A 209 -10.57 12.54 -13.01
C PRO A 209 -9.99 13.62 -12.09
N SER A 210 -10.83 14.49 -11.52
CA SER A 210 -10.39 15.62 -10.68
C SER A 210 -9.41 15.22 -9.58
N ARG A 211 -9.51 14.01 -9.02
CA ARG A 211 -8.60 13.53 -7.97
C ARG A 211 -7.17 13.35 -8.45
N LEU A 212 -7.00 12.88 -9.68
CA LEU A 212 -5.70 12.67 -10.27
C LEU A 212 -5.08 14.00 -10.71
N GLU A 213 -5.88 14.88 -11.30
CA GLU A 213 -5.50 16.28 -11.58
C GLU A 213 -5.06 17.01 -10.31
N LYS A 214 -5.85 16.90 -9.23
CA LYS A 214 -5.50 17.40 -7.89
C LYS A 214 -4.12 16.90 -7.45
N ASN A 215 -3.86 15.59 -7.53
CA ASN A 215 -2.57 15.05 -7.11
C ASN A 215 -1.41 15.60 -7.96
N TYR A 216 -1.56 15.70 -9.28
CA TYR A 216 -0.52 16.27 -10.13
C TYR A 216 -0.25 17.74 -9.85
N LEU A 217 -1.28 18.56 -9.61
CA LEU A 217 -1.11 19.96 -9.22
C LEU A 217 -0.33 20.08 -7.91
N LEU A 218 -0.59 19.20 -6.94
CA LEU A 218 0.15 19.17 -5.68
C LEU A 218 1.60 18.71 -5.87
N ILE A 219 1.87 17.76 -6.77
CA ILE A 219 3.24 17.32 -7.09
C ILE A 219 3.99 18.51 -7.71
N LEU A 220 3.38 19.20 -8.68
CA LEU A 220 3.97 20.43 -9.23
C LEU A 220 4.18 21.49 -8.14
N GLY A 221 3.21 21.72 -7.27
CA GLY A 221 3.35 22.66 -6.14
C GLY A 221 4.49 22.30 -5.17
N GLN A 222 4.80 21.02 -5.01
CA GLN A 222 5.88 20.57 -4.15
C GLN A 222 7.27 20.81 -4.75
N PHE A 223 7.41 20.62 -6.07
CA PHE A 223 8.72 20.56 -6.72
C PHE A 223 9.01 21.70 -7.70
N GLU A 224 7.97 22.34 -8.25
CA GLU A 224 8.04 23.45 -9.21
C GLU A 224 6.76 24.33 -9.14
N PRO A 225 6.56 25.11 -8.05
CA PRO A 225 5.34 25.88 -7.84
C PRO A 225 4.94 26.80 -9.00
N SER A 226 5.91 27.38 -9.71
CA SER A 226 5.67 28.23 -10.87
C SER A 226 4.98 27.51 -12.03
N ALA A 227 5.20 26.20 -12.18
CA ALA A 227 4.54 25.42 -13.23
C ALA A 227 3.03 25.26 -13.01
N VAL A 228 2.55 25.42 -11.78
CA VAL A 228 1.13 25.31 -11.43
C VAL A 228 0.30 26.41 -12.11
N GLU A 229 0.90 27.58 -12.36
CA GLU A 229 0.22 28.70 -13.01
C GLU A 229 -0.13 28.42 -14.48
N GLU A 230 0.62 27.51 -15.14
CA GLU A 230 0.42 27.13 -16.54
C GLU A 230 -0.90 26.37 -16.78
N PHE A 231 -1.51 25.80 -15.74
CA PHE A 231 -2.66 24.92 -15.85
C PHE A 231 -3.96 25.62 -15.44
N SER A 232 -4.97 25.54 -16.31
CA SER A 232 -6.33 25.95 -15.99
C SER A 232 -7.07 24.83 -15.27
N ILE A 233 -7.77 25.17 -14.18
CA ILE A 233 -8.57 24.22 -13.39
C ILE A 233 -10.06 24.51 -13.54
N ASN A 234 -10.90 23.51 -13.30
CA ASN A 234 -12.34 23.72 -13.17
C ASN A 234 -12.64 24.51 -11.89
N VAL A 235 -13.01 25.78 -12.03
CA VAL A 235 -13.34 26.69 -10.92
C VAL A 235 -14.57 26.26 -10.11
N ASN A 236 -15.41 25.39 -10.67
CA ASN A 236 -16.58 24.83 -9.98
C ASN A 236 -16.23 23.59 -9.16
N ASP A 237 -15.01 23.07 -9.25
CA ASP A 237 -14.54 21.96 -8.43
C ASP A 237 -13.74 22.49 -7.23
N PRO A 238 -14.33 22.52 -6.01
CA PRO A 238 -13.68 23.08 -4.84
C PRO A 238 -12.40 22.33 -4.44
N MET A 239 -12.28 21.05 -4.81
CA MET A 239 -11.07 20.26 -4.53
C MET A 239 -9.90 20.74 -5.38
N LEU A 240 -10.14 21.02 -6.67
CA LEU A 240 -9.11 21.55 -7.56
C LEU A 240 -8.72 22.98 -7.21
N VAL A 241 -9.69 23.82 -6.85
CA VAL A 241 -9.44 25.19 -6.37
C VAL A 241 -8.54 25.19 -5.14
N ASN A 242 -8.87 24.37 -4.14
CA ASN A 242 -8.07 24.26 -2.93
C ASN A 242 -6.67 23.67 -3.21
N ALA A 243 -6.57 22.65 -4.06
CA ALA A 243 -5.29 22.05 -4.41
C ALA A 243 -4.36 23.03 -5.13
N ARG A 244 -4.88 23.81 -6.09
CA ARG A 244 -4.11 24.85 -6.78
C ARG A 244 -3.65 25.93 -5.80
N TYR A 245 -4.52 26.36 -4.89
CA TYR A 245 -4.16 27.32 -3.85
C TYR A 245 -3.00 26.79 -2.97
N LEU A 246 -3.11 25.56 -2.47
CA LEU A 246 -2.08 24.94 -1.63
C LEU A 246 -0.76 24.72 -2.38
N ALA A 247 -0.84 24.31 -3.65
CA ALA A 247 0.31 24.12 -4.52
C ALA A 247 1.09 25.43 -4.75
N LEU A 248 0.40 26.56 -4.95
CA LEU A 248 1.03 27.88 -5.11
C LEU A 248 1.61 28.43 -3.80
N GLN A 249 1.06 28.05 -2.64
CA GLN A 249 1.55 28.46 -1.32
C GLN A 249 2.78 27.66 -0.85
N GLY A 250 3.17 26.58 -1.55
CA GLY A 250 4.33 25.76 -1.20
C GLY A 250 4.17 24.93 0.07
N ASN A 251 2.93 24.64 0.50
CA ASN A 251 2.64 23.76 1.66
C ASN A 251 1.76 22.55 1.28
N PRO A 252 2.19 21.67 0.35
CA PRO A 252 1.42 20.48 -0.04
C PRO A 252 1.40 19.38 1.04
N SER A 253 2.32 19.42 2.00
CA SER A 253 2.43 18.43 3.09
C SER A 253 1.23 18.44 4.05
N SER A 254 0.48 19.54 4.16
CA SER A 254 -0.68 19.66 5.06
C SER A 254 -1.93 18.90 4.60
N ILE A 255 -1.85 18.13 3.51
CA ILE A 255 -2.99 17.43 2.88
C ILE A 255 -3.11 15.96 3.33
N PHE A 256 -2.07 15.39 3.93
CA PHE A 256 -1.96 13.93 4.13
C PHE A 256 -2.61 13.33 5.38
N ASP A 257 -3.59 14.02 5.98
CA ASP A 257 -4.34 13.49 7.13
C ASP A 257 -5.71 12.88 6.79
N LEU A 258 -6.03 12.61 5.52
CA LEU A 258 -7.34 12.06 5.15
C LEU A 258 -7.32 10.56 4.82
N PRO A 259 -8.30 9.79 5.35
CA PRO A 259 -8.44 8.38 5.06
C PRO A 259 -8.79 8.12 3.59
N GLU A 260 -8.40 6.93 3.15
CA GLU A 260 -8.63 6.41 1.80
C GLU A 260 -10.11 6.46 1.37
N LEU A 261 -10.33 6.62 0.06
CA LEU A 261 -11.66 6.63 -0.53
C LEU A 261 -12.20 5.22 -0.67
N LYS A 262 -13.06 4.85 0.28
CA LYS A 262 -13.98 3.69 0.28
C LYS A 262 -14.46 3.26 -1.12
N THR A 263 -14.68 4.23 -2.02
CA THR A 263 -15.05 4.08 -3.44
C THR A 263 -14.11 3.19 -4.28
N LEU A 264 -12.78 3.25 -4.10
CA LEU A 264 -11.85 2.43 -4.90
C LEU A 264 -11.93 0.95 -4.51
N ARG A 265 -12.05 0.68 -3.21
CA ARG A 265 -12.26 -0.68 -2.71
C ARG A 265 -13.61 -1.23 -3.21
N GLU A 266 -14.68 -0.45 -3.13
CA GLU A 266 -16.02 -0.88 -3.54
C GLU A 266 -16.12 -1.15 -5.06
N ASN A 267 -15.48 -0.34 -5.89
CA ASN A 267 -15.60 -0.44 -7.34
C ASN A 267 -14.69 -1.51 -7.96
N TYR A 268 -13.56 -1.84 -7.31
CA TYR A 268 -12.52 -2.69 -7.90
C TYR A 268 -12.16 -3.91 -7.05
N TYR A 269 -12.76 -4.06 -5.86
CA TYR A 269 -12.48 -5.17 -4.95
C TYR A 269 -13.70 -5.60 -4.11
N SER A 270 -14.46 -6.57 -4.62
CA SER A 270 -15.60 -7.16 -3.88
C SER A 270 -15.17 -8.17 -2.81
N GLY A 271 -13.91 -8.66 -2.86
CA GLY A 271 -13.44 -9.76 -2.01
C GLY A 271 -14.13 -11.11 -2.28
N GLN A 272 -14.81 -11.25 -3.42
CA GLN A 272 -15.39 -12.50 -3.92
C GLN A 272 -14.37 -13.24 -4.80
N SER A 273 -14.47 -14.57 -4.91
CA SER A 273 -13.63 -15.33 -5.83
C SER A 273 -13.87 -14.85 -7.28
N PRO A 274 -12.85 -14.82 -8.16
CA PRO A 274 -13.05 -14.50 -9.58
C PRO A 274 -14.13 -15.37 -10.27
N THR A 275 -14.35 -16.59 -9.76
CA THR A 275 -15.36 -17.54 -10.24
C THR A 275 -16.77 -17.25 -9.72
N ASP A 276 -16.91 -16.50 -8.63
CA ASP A 276 -18.22 -16.20 -8.02
C ASP A 276 -18.95 -15.05 -8.75
N SER A 277 -18.24 -14.32 -9.61
CA SER A 277 -18.76 -13.17 -10.36
C SER A 277 -19.71 -13.55 -11.51
N GLU A 278 -19.71 -14.81 -11.96
CA GLU A 278 -20.53 -15.28 -13.09
C GLU A 278 -21.87 -15.89 -12.67
N GLU A 279 -22.04 -16.24 -11.38
CA GLU A 279 -23.31 -16.67 -10.82
C GLU A 279 -23.84 -15.59 -9.88
N GLY A 280 -24.72 -14.73 -10.41
CA GLY A 280 -25.46 -13.78 -9.62
C GLY A 280 -26.12 -14.47 -8.43
N SER A 281 -25.54 -14.33 -7.24
CA SER A 281 -26.18 -14.76 -6.01
C SER A 281 -27.33 -13.80 -5.71
N PRO A 282 -28.58 -14.29 -5.62
CA PRO A 282 -29.67 -13.48 -5.10
C PRO A 282 -29.44 -13.23 -3.61
N TYR A 283 -30.02 -12.11 -3.15
CA TYR A 283 -30.06 -11.53 -1.80
C TYR A 283 -29.07 -10.40 -1.53
#